data_AF-A0A7J7TYD6-F1
#
_entry.id   AF-A0A7J7TYD6-F1
#
_cell.length_a   1.000
_cell.length_b   1.000
_cell.length_c   1.000
_cell.angle_alpha   90.00
_cell.angle_beta   90.00
_cell.angle_gamma   90.00
#
_symmetry.space_group_name_H-M   'P 1'
#
loop_
_entity.id
_entity.type
_entity.pdbx_description
1 polymer ?
#
loop_
_entity_poly.entity_id
_entity_poly.type
_entity_poly.pdbx_seq_one_letter_code
_entity_poly.pdbx_strand_id
1 'polypeptide(L)'
;MEGAFQVCGNCKRRVASAHFALHEAHCLVFLAQCPECQEPVPQAKMDEHRESGHQQVGCAMCQQIMGKQELAFHETRECQERPVVCEFCRAAVRLSKLDIHEHHCGRRTELCPDCDQPIVLRALAQHREACGSGQAQRQTG
;
A
#
# COMPACT_ATOMS: atom_id res chain seq x y z
N MET A 1 52.92 -15.27 -6.04
CA MET A 1 52.79 -14.56 -7.33
C MET A 1 51.40 -13.94 -7.34
N GLU A 2 51.31 -12.66 -7.02
CA GLU A 2 50.01 -11.98 -6.96
C GLU A 2 49.52 -11.72 -8.40
N GLY A 3 48.36 -12.28 -8.74
CA GLY A 3 47.77 -12.05 -10.06
C GLY A 3 47.39 -10.60 -10.22
N ALA A 4 47.86 -9.94 -11.28
CA ALA A 4 47.41 -8.60 -11.61
C ALA A 4 45.90 -8.62 -11.92
N PHE A 5 45.18 -7.59 -11.49
CA PHE A 5 43.74 -7.42 -11.74
C PHE A 5 43.49 -6.07 -12.43
N GLN A 6 42.51 -6.04 -13.33
CA GLN A 6 42.04 -4.85 -14.01
C GLN A 6 40.55 -4.66 -13.73
N VAL A 7 40.08 -3.40 -13.70
CA VAL A 7 38.67 -3.06 -13.53
C VAL A 7 38.03 -2.90 -14.90
N CYS A 8 36.95 -3.62 -15.18
CA CYS A 8 36.25 -3.50 -16.45
C CYS A 8 35.47 -2.17 -16.51
N GLY A 9 35.64 -1.41 -17.60
CA GLY A 9 34.93 -0.14 -17.80
C GLY A 9 33.41 -0.30 -17.92
N ASN A 10 32.93 -1.47 -18.35
CA ASN A 10 31.51 -1.74 -18.64
C ASN A 10 30.74 -2.25 -17.41
N CYS A 11 31.23 -3.28 -16.71
CA CYS A 11 30.57 -3.82 -15.50
C CYS A 11 31.13 -3.31 -14.17
N LYS A 12 32.22 -2.52 -14.18
CA LYS A 12 32.94 -2.02 -13.00
C LYS A 12 33.50 -3.11 -12.06
N ARG A 13 33.53 -4.38 -12.46
CA ARG A 13 34.09 -5.49 -11.66
C ARG A 13 35.61 -5.61 -11.84
N ARG A 14 36.31 -6.10 -10.80
CA ARG A 14 37.72 -6.51 -10.86
C ARG A 14 37.83 -7.88 -11.52
N VAL A 15 38.68 -7.98 -12.54
CA VAL A 15 38.89 -9.19 -13.33
C VAL A 15 40.39 -9.44 -13.42
N ALA A 16 40.81 -10.71 -13.32
CA ALA A 16 42.21 -11.06 -13.45
C ALA A 16 42.74 -10.63 -14.82
N SER A 17 43.91 -9.99 -14.86
CA SER A 17 44.50 -9.45 -16.08
C SER A 17 44.65 -10.50 -17.18
N ALA A 18 44.93 -11.75 -16.81
CA ALA A 18 45.05 -12.86 -17.75
C ALA A 18 43.75 -13.15 -18.55
N HIS A 19 42.57 -12.86 -17.97
CA HIS A 19 41.27 -13.11 -18.61
C HIS A 19 40.55 -11.81 -18.99
N PHE A 20 41.21 -10.65 -18.86
CA PHE A 20 40.56 -9.35 -19.02
C PHE A 20 40.03 -9.12 -20.43
N ALA A 21 40.81 -9.44 -21.48
CA ALA A 21 40.39 -9.22 -22.87
C ALA A 21 39.14 -10.04 -23.25
N LEU A 22 39.08 -11.30 -22.84
CA LEU A 22 37.91 -12.16 -23.05
C LEU A 22 36.69 -11.63 -22.28
N HIS A 23 36.90 -11.24 -21.02
CA HIS A 23 35.84 -10.63 -20.22
C HIS A 23 35.35 -9.33 -20.84
N GLU A 24 36.23 -8.44 -21.31
CA GLU A 24 35.85 -7.14 -21.88
C GLU A 24 35.01 -7.30 -23.14
N ALA A 25 35.42 -8.18 -24.07
CA ALA A 25 34.65 -8.49 -25.26
C ALA A 25 33.26 -9.07 -24.91
N HIS A 26 33.21 -10.03 -23.97
CA HIS A 26 31.93 -10.56 -23.49
C HIS A 26 31.10 -9.50 -22.74
N CYS A 27 31.74 -8.65 -21.96
CA CYS A 27 31.03 -7.66 -21.15
C CYS A 27 30.42 -6.55 -22.01
N LEU A 28 31.09 -6.17 -23.10
CA LEU A 28 30.59 -5.20 -24.08
C LEU A 28 29.35 -5.71 -24.84
N VAL A 29 29.34 -6.99 -25.21
CA VAL A 29 28.27 -7.56 -26.03
C VAL A 29 27.06 -7.97 -25.19
N PHE A 30 27.28 -8.41 -23.95
CA PHE A 30 26.22 -9.00 -23.13
C PHE A 30 25.57 -8.03 -22.15
N LEU A 31 26.12 -6.83 -21.93
CA LEU A 31 25.48 -5.79 -21.13
C LEU A 31 24.71 -4.82 -22.02
N ALA A 32 23.47 -4.52 -21.64
CA ALA A 32 22.67 -3.47 -22.22
C ALA A 32 22.31 -2.45 -21.14
N GLN A 33 22.18 -1.18 -21.52
CA GLN A 33 21.65 -0.17 -20.59
C GLN A 33 20.14 -0.29 -20.48
N CYS A 34 19.61 -0.30 -19.27
CA CYS A 34 18.17 -0.25 -19.04
C CYS A 34 17.64 1.13 -19.48
N PRO A 35 16.57 1.23 -20.29
CA PRO A 35 16.05 2.53 -20.73
C PRO A 35 15.38 3.35 -19.63
N GLU A 36 15.02 2.72 -18.49
CA GLU A 36 14.29 3.37 -17.40
C GLU A 36 15.24 3.97 -16.35
N CYS A 37 16.29 3.25 -15.97
CA CYS A 37 17.26 3.66 -14.95
C CYS A 37 18.68 3.88 -15.46
N GLN A 38 18.97 3.58 -16.74
CA GLN A 38 20.29 3.67 -17.37
C GLN A 38 21.36 2.75 -16.77
N GLU A 39 20.97 1.81 -15.90
CA GLU A 39 21.91 0.87 -15.31
C GLU A 39 22.39 -0.18 -16.35
N PRO A 40 23.68 -0.55 -16.32
CA PRO A 40 24.20 -1.61 -17.17
C PRO A 40 23.76 -2.98 -16.63
N VAL A 41 22.81 -3.61 -17.32
CA VAL A 41 22.23 -4.91 -16.93
C VAL A 41 22.59 -5.96 -17.98
N PRO A 42 22.98 -7.18 -17.59
CA PRO A 42 23.11 -8.27 -18.54
C PRO A 42 21.82 -8.46 -19.33
N GLN A 43 21.91 -8.49 -20.66
CA GLN A 43 20.73 -8.57 -21.53
C GLN A 43 19.85 -9.78 -21.19
N ALA A 44 20.47 -10.92 -20.85
CA ALA A 44 19.78 -12.13 -20.39
C ALA A 44 19.00 -11.96 -19.07
N LYS A 45 19.23 -10.87 -18.32
CA LYS A 45 18.57 -10.53 -17.06
C LYS A 45 17.76 -9.23 -17.14
N MET A 46 17.64 -8.62 -18.32
CA MET A 46 16.94 -7.34 -18.46
C MET A 46 15.46 -7.46 -18.08
N ASP A 47 14.81 -8.57 -18.43
CA ASP A 47 13.41 -8.81 -18.07
C ASP A 47 13.22 -8.97 -16.55
N GLU A 48 14.09 -9.73 -15.88
CA GLU A 48 14.09 -9.87 -14.41
C GLU A 48 14.33 -8.52 -13.71
N HIS A 49 15.26 -7.72 -14.22
CA HIS A 49 15.53 -6.37 -13.70
C HIS A 49 14.30 -5.46 -13.84
N ARG A 50 13.64 -5.48 -15.00
CA ARG A 50 12.40 -4.70 -15.20
C ARG A 50 11.27 -5.18 -14.30
N GLU A 51 11.07 -6.49 -14.18
CA GLU A 51 10.02 -7.04 -13.33
C GLU A 51 10.24 -6.72 -11.83
N SER A 52 11.49 -6.72 -11.37
CA SER A 52 11.81 -6.45 -9.97
C SER A 52 11.90 -4.96 -9.63
N GLY A 53 12.49 -4.15 -10.52
CA GLY A 53 12.79 -2.74 -10.26
C GLY A 53 11.81 -1.75 -10.87
N HIS A 54 11.16 -2.10 -11.99
CA HIS A 54 10.38 -1.16 -12.81
C HIS A 54 8.94 -1.62 -13.08
N GLN A 55 8.52 -2.75 -12.52
CA GLN A 55 7.17 -3.25 -12.71
C GLN A 55 6.15 -2.23 -12.20
N GLN A 56 5.34 -1.74 -13.13
CA GLN A 56 4.19 -0.89 -12.82
C GLN A 56 2.95 -1.74 -12.60
N VAL A 57 2.18 -1.39 -11.57
CA VAL A 57 0.96 -2.09 -11.17
C VAL A 57 -0.12 -1.06 -10.85
N GLY A 58 -1.37 -1.44 -11.10
CA GLY A 58 -2.53 -0.62 -10.74
C GLY A 58 -2.99 -0.92 -9.31
N CYS A 59 -3.31 0.12 -8.54
CA CYS A 59 -4.00 -0.04 -7.28
C CYS A 59 -5.43 -0.54 -7.51
N ALA A 60 -5.84 -1.64 -6.88
CA ALA A 60 -7.16 -2.23 -7.10
C ALA A 60 -8.31 -1.30 -6.64
N MET A 61 -8.04 -0.40 -5.68
CA MET A 61 -9.04 0.47 -5.06
C MET A 61 -9.26 1.78 -5.84
N CYS A 62 -8.19 2.43 -6.30
CA CYS A 62 -8.27 3.73 -6.99
C CYS A 62 -7.84 3.70 -8.48
N GLN A 63 -7.36 2.55 -8.98
CA GLN A 63 -6.90 2.34 -10.36
C GLN A 63 -5.70 3.22 -10.80
N GLN A 64 -5.03 3.88 -9.85
CA GLN A 64 -3.79 4.61 -10.14
C GLN A 64 -2.65 3.62 -10.39
N ILE A 65 -1.81 3.93 -11.39
CA ILE A 65 -0.63 3.13 -11.75
C ILE A 65 0.59 3.68 -11.01
N MET A 66 1.35 2.79 -10.38
CA MET A 66 2.59 3.12 -9.65
C MET A 66 3.58 1.96 -9.66
N GLY A 67 4.78 2.16 -9.13
CA GLY A 67 5.74 1.07 -8.96
C GLY A 67 5.22 0.01 -7.98
N LYS A 68 5.45 -1.27 -8.26
CA LYS A 68 5.07 -2.39 -7.38
C LYS A 68 5.61 -2.25 -5.96
N GLN A 69 6.80 -1.68 -5.81
CA GLN A 69 7.41 -1.44 -4.50
C GLN A 69 6.66 -0.37 -3.69
N GLU A 70 6.02 0.60 -4.37
CA GLU A 70 5.26 1.69 -3.75
C GLU A 70 3.81 1.29 -3.44
N LEU A 71 3.27 0.29 -4.16
CA LEU A 71 1.87 -0.12 -4.05
C LEU A 71 1.44 -0.40 -2.59
N ALA A 72 2.24 -1.16 -1.84
CA ALA A 72 1.90 -1.50 -0.46
C ALA A 72 1.81 -0.25 0.45
N PHE A 73 2.71 0.72 0.25
CA PHE A 73 2.68 1.98 0.99
C PHE A 73 1.47 2.81 0.59
N HIS A 74 1.21 2.93 -0.71
CA HIS A 74 0.05 3.62 -1.24
C HIS A 74 -1.26 3.04 -0.67
N GLU A 75 -1.46 1.72 -0.80
CA GLU A 75 -2.69 1.06 -0.36
C GLU A 75 -2.96 1.27 1.13
N THR A 76 -1.92 1.25 1.97
CA THR A 76 -2.04 1.34 3.43
C THR A 76 -2.10 2.76 3.97
N ARG A 77 -1.48 3.74 3.31
CA ARG A 77 -1.36 5.11 3.82
C ARG A 77 -2.04 6.15 2.95
N GLU A 78 -1.83 6.12 1.65
CA GLU A 78 -2.13 7.26 0.76
C GLU A 78 -3.47 7.12 0.02
N CYS A 79 -3.87 5.89 -0.28
CA CYS A 79 -5.06 5.61 -1.07
C CYS A 79 -6.33 6.16 -0.42
N GLN A 80 -6.96 7.13 -1.07
CA GLN A 80 -8.21 7.75 -0.61
C GLN A 80 -9.43 6.83 -0.78
N GLU A 81 -9.31 5.80 -1.62
CA GLU A 81 -10.34 4.79 -1.81
C GLU A 81 -10.18 3.61 -0.84
N ARG A 82 -9.15 3.63 0.03
CA ARG A 82 -8.97 2.61 1.07
C ARG A 82 -10.19 2.54 1.99
N PRO A 83 -10.69 1.34 2.33
CA PRO A 83 -11.72 1.16 3.34
C PRO A 83 -11.21 1.51 4.74
N VAL A 84 -11.98 2.32 5.47
CA VAL A 84 -11.77 2.69 6.86
C VAL A 84 -13.07 2.46 7.65
N VAL A 85 -12.96 2.14 8.93
CA VAL A 85 -14.12 1.79 9.77
C VAL A 85 -14.72 3.06 10.36
N CYS A 86 -16.01 3.29 10.12
CA CYS A 86 -16.76 4.36 10.78
C CYS A 86 -16.82 4.13 12.29
N GLU A 87 -16.54 5.16 13.10
CA GLU A 87 -16.56 5.06 14.56
C GLU A 87 -17.96 4.76 15.13
N PHE A 88 -19.01 5.20 14.44
CA PHE A 88 -20.39 5.11 14.91
C PHE A 88 -21.08 3.79 14.53
N CYS A 89 -21.10 3.43 13.24
CA CYS A 89 -21.81 2.24 12.76
C CYS A 89 -20.90 1.03 12.51
N ARG A 90 -19.58 1.18 12.66
CA ARG A 90 -18.57 0.14 12.42
C ARG A 90 -18.55 -0.42 10.99
N ALA A 91 -19.26 0.20 10.04
CA ALA A 91 -19.20 -0.16 8.63
C ALA A 91 -17.88 0.30 8.00
N ALA A 92 -17.39 -0.48 7.04
CA ALA A 92 -16.27 -0.08 6.19
C ALA A 92 -16.74 0.94 5.14
N VAL A 93 -16.11 2.11 5.12
CA VAL A 93 -16.42 3.23 4.22
C VAL A 93 -15.13 3.69 3.56
N ARG A 94 -15.19 4.22 2.34
CA ARG A 94 -14.01 4.81 1.70
C ARG A 94 -13.51 6.03 2.48
N LEU A 95 -12.19 6.15 2.63
CA LEU A 95 -11.57 7.27 3.33
C LEU A 95 -12.02 8.62 2.75
N SER A 96 -12.10 8.74 1.42
CA SER A 96 -12.58 9.94 0.71
C SER A 96 -13.98 10.40 1.09
N LYS A 97 -14.80 9.52 1.68
CA LYS A 97 -16.20 9.78 2.06
C LYS A 97 -16.45 9.63 3.55
N LEU A 98 -15.42 9.38 4.36
CA LEU A 98 -15.57 9.09 5.78
C LEU A 98 -16.21 10.27 6.51
N ASP A 99 -15.69 11.50 6.32
CA ASP A 99 -16.20 12.70 7.00
C ASP A 99 -17.69 12.94 6.74
N ILE A 100 -18.09 12.91 5.46
CA ILE A 100 -19.49 13.06 5.05
C ILE A 100 -20.34 11.95 5.67
N HIS A 101 -19.85 10.70 5.62
CA HIS A 101 -20.54 9.58 6.22
C HIS A 101 -20.70 9.76 7.74
N GLU A 102 -19.66 10.11 8.48
CA GLU A 102 -19.67 10.28 9.93
C GLU A 102 -20.56 11.43 10.38
N HIS A 103 -20.60 12.53 9.61
CA HIS A 103 -21.53 13.64 9.83
C HIS A 103 -22.99 13.17 9.81
N HIS A 104 -23.38 12.37 8.81
CA HIS A 104 -24.76 11.86 8.71
C HIS A 104 -25.01 10.68 9.65
N CYS A 105 -24.08 9.74 9.71
CA CYS A 105 -24.18 8.52 10.49
C CYS A 105 -24.27 8.82 11.99
N GLY A 106 -23.44 9.74 12.49
CA GLY A 106 -23.46 10.13 13.90
C GLY A 106 -24.76 10.81 14.34
N ARG A 107 -25.53 11.39 13.41
CA ARG A 107 -26.82 12.06 13.68
C ARG A 107 -28.02 11.12 13.58
N ARG A 108 -27.84 9.88 13.11
CA ARG A 108 -28.92 8.89 13.08
C ARG A 108 -29.35 8.57 14.50
N THR A 109 -30.65 8.37 14.67
CA THR A 109 -31.22 7.86 15.92
C THR A 109 -31.47 6.38 15.76
N GLU A 110 -30.91 5.58 16.66
CA GLU A 110 -31.09 4.12 16.72
C GLU A 110 -31.64 3.76 18.10
N LEU A 111 -32.30 2.61 18.21
CA LEU A 111 -32.76 2.12 19.50
C LEU A 111 -31.57 1.57 20.29
N CYS A 112 -31.48 1.93 21.56
CA CYS A 112 -30.54 1.31 22.47
C CYS A 112 -30.90 -0.19 22.58
N PRO A 113 -29.96 -1.12 22.34
CA PRO A 113 -30.24 -2.55 22.44
C PRO A 113 -30.55 -3.02 23.87
N ASP A 114 -30.25 -2.20 24.88
CA ASP A 114 -30.41 -2.54 26.29
C ASP A 114 -31.70 -1.96 26.90
N CYS A 115 -32.22 -0.83 26.38
CA CYS A 115 -33.39 -0.15 26.95
C CYS A 115 -34.44 0.31 25.92
N ASP A 116 -34.24 0.02 24.64
CA ASP A 116 -35.09 0.42 23.51
C ASP A 116 -35.37 1.93 23.40
N GLN A 117 -34.61 2.77 24.11
CA GLN A 117 -34.74 4.21 23.97
C GLN A 117 -34.13 4.67 22.64
N PRO A 118 -34.77 5.61 21.92
CA PRO A 118 -34.19 6.21 20.73
C PRO A 118 -33.03 7.13 21.12
N ILE A 119 -31.80 6.73 20.79
CA ILE A 119 -30.58 7.45 21.11
C ILE A 119 -29.83 7.82 19.83
N VAL A 120 -29.33 9.05 19.75
CA VAL A 120 -28.46 9.49 18.66
C VAL A 120 -27.18 8.68 18.67
N LEU A 121 -26.76 8.14 17.53
CA LEU A 121 -25.69 7.15 17.43
C LEU A 121 -24.36 7.65 18.00
N ARG A 122 -24.02 8.94 17.84
CA ARG A 122 -22.85 9.57 18.48
C ARG A 122 -22.91 9.53 20.01
N ALA A 123 -24.11 9.62 20.60
CA ALA A 123 -24.33 9.59 22.04
C ALA A 123 -24.56 8.17 22.58
N LEU A 124 -24.68 7.16 21.71
CA LEU A 124 -24.99 5.78 22.13
C LEU A 124 -23.92 5.19 23.05
N ALA A 125 -22.64 5.48 22.79
CA ALA A 125 -21.54 5.00 23.62
C ALA A 125 -21.63 5.55 25.06
N GLN A 126 -21.86 6.85 25.21
CA GLN A 126 -22.05 7.50 26.51
C GLN A 126 -23.33 7.03 27.20
N HIS A 127 -24.42 6.87 26.44
CA HIS A 127 -25.67 6.34 26.97
C HIS A 127 -25.46 4.95 27.58
N ARG A 128 -24.72 4.06 26.91
CA ARG A 128 -24.45 2.70 27.40
C ARG A 128 -23.77 2.67 28.77
N GLU A 129 -22.91 3.65 29.09
CA GLU A 129 -22.25 3.73 30.40
C GLU A 129 -23.24 4.06 31.54
N ALA A 130 -24.27 4.84 31.24
CA ALA A 130 -25.35 5.19 32.17
C ALA A 130 -26.61 4.33 31.97
N CYS A 131 -26.59 3.40 31.03
CA CYS A 131 -27.74 2.58 30.66
C CYS A 131 -27.92 1.51 31.72
N GLY A 132 -28.68 1.85 32.76
CA GLY A 132 -29.20 0.86 33.69
C GLY A 132 -30.14 -0.06 32.91
N SER A 133 -29.76 -1.33 32.76
CA SER A 133 -30.47 -2.40 32.03
C SER A 133 -31.85 -2.77 32.62
N GLY A 134 -32.57 -1.81 33.19
CA GLY A 134 -33.76 -2.06 33.98
C GLY A 134 -34.50 -0.77 34.33
N GLN A 135 -35.15 -0.17 33.33
CA GLN A 135 -36.47 0.44 33.54
C GLN A 135 -37.40 -0.07 32.44
N ALA A 136 -37.88 -1.29 32.64
CA ALA A 136 -39.22 -1.62 32.20
C ALA A 136 -40.17 -0.58 32.83
N GLN A 137 -40.76 0.31 32.02
CA GLN A 137 -42.22 0.45 31.92
C GLN A 137 -42.65 1.64 31.03
N ARG A 138 -43.36 1.26 29.96
CA ARG A 138 -44.60 1.88 29.44
C ARG A 138 -44.46 3.19 28.68
N GLN A 139 -44.90 3.18 27.42
CA GLN A 139 -46.18 3.81 27.07
C GLN A 139 -46.94 2.93 26.06
N THR A 140 -48.01 2.31 26.56
CA THR A 140 -49.18 1.91 25.78
C THR A 140 -49.86 3.20 25.29
N GLY A 141 -50.23 3.22 24.01
CA GLY A 141 -51.10 4.22 23.41
C GLY A 141 -51.56 3.71 22.06
#